data_AF-A0A3D9H147-F1
#
_entry.id   AF-A0A3D9H147-F1
#
_cell.length_a   1.000
_cell.length_b   1.000
_cell.length_c   1.000
_cell.angle_alpha   90.00
_cell.angle_beta   90.00
_cell.angle_gamma   90.00
#
_symmetry.space_group_name_H-M   'P 1'
#
loop_
_entity.id
_entity.type
_entity.pdbx_description
1 polymer ?
#
loop_
_entity_poly.entity_id
_entity_poly.type
_entity_poly.pdbx_seq_one_letter_code
_entity_poly.pdbx_strand_id
1 'polypeptide(L)'
;MRSVVQAELSIEKETQVSVEPQENIKRSLIKTISWRVVGTLATVIISYLITGTLALAFSIGGIELISKMVLYFFHERAWNNIKWGK
;
A
#
# COMPACT_ATOMS: atom_id res chain seq x y z
N MET A 1 2.79 -15.29 -49.26
CA MET A 1 1.84 -14.21 -48.90
C MET A 1 1.34 -14.35 -47.46
N ARG A 2 0.81 -15.52 -47.04
CA ARG A 2 0.37 -15.76 -45.64
C ARG A 2 1.49 -15.66 -44.59
N SER A 3 2.72 -16.04 -44.91
CA SER A 3 3.89 -15.95 -44.01
C SER A 3 4.30 -14.52 -43.68
N VAL A 4 4.18 -13.61 -44.65
CA VAL A 4 4.52 -12.19 -44.48
C VAL A 4 3.47 -11.51 -43.62
N VAL A 5 2.19 -11.83 -43.82
CA VAL A 5 1.08 -11.34 -42.97
C VAL A 5 1.23 -11.84 -41.53
N GLN A 6 1.66 -13.08 -41.31
CA GLN A 6 1.89 -13.61 -39.97
C GLN A 6 3.06 -12.90 -39.26
N ALA A 7 4.10 -12.52 -40.02
CA ALA A 7 5.24 -11.77 -39.51
C ALA A 7 4.83 -10.33 -39.14
N GLU A 8 4.09 -9.64 -39.99
CA GLU A 8 3.55 -8.29 -39.72
C GLU A 8 2.62 -8.29 -38.50
N LEU A 9 1.76 -9.32 -38.37
CA LEU A 9 0.86 -9.47 -37.22
C LEU A 9 1.61 -9.77 -35.92
N SER A 10 2.81 -10.35 -36.01
CA SER A 10 3.68 -10.61 -34.87
C SER A 10 4.50 -9.37 -34.49
N ILE A 11 4.96 -8.59 -35.48
CA ILE A 11 5.68 -7.31 -35.31
C ILE A 11 4.76 -6.24 -34.70
N GLU A 12 3.50 -6.15 -35.15
CA GLU A 12 2.49 -5.26 -34.57
C GLU A 12 2.17 -5.68 -33.12
N LYS A 13 2.10 -7.00 -32.85
CA LYS A 13 1.89 -7.50 -31.49
C LYS A 13 3.07 -7.24 -30.56
N GLU A 14 4.31 -7.40 -31.03
CA GLU A 14 5.54 -7.08 -30.28
C GLU A 14 5.69 -5.58 -30.02
N THR A 15 5.25 -4.72 -30.96
CA THR A 15 5.22 -3.26 -30.75
C THR A 15 4.14 -2.85 -29.73
N GLN A 16 3.12 -3.68 -29.53
CA GLN A 16 2.10 -3.55 -28.48
C GLN A 16 2.47 -4.29 -27.17
N VAL A 17 3.69 -4.82 -27.04
CA VAL A 17 4.16 -5.46 -25.79
C VAL A 17 4.52 -4.39 -24.75
N SER A 18 3.62 -4.33 -23.76
CA SER A 18 3.82 -3.91 -22.36
C SER A 18 4.33 -2.49 -22.12
N VAL A 19 3.52 -1.49 -22.45
CA VAL A 19 3.40 -0.35 -21.52
C VAL A 19 2.53 -0.83 -20.36
N GLU A 20 3.14 -1.62 -19.45
CA GLU A 20 2.61 -1.78 -18.10
C GLU A 20 2.26 -0.36 -17.60
N PRO A 21 1.03 -0.09 -17.12
CA PRO A 21 0.73 1.21 -16.55
C PRO A 21 1.77 1.45 -15.49
N GLN A 22 2.70 2.38 -15.72
CA GLN A 22 3.59 2.89 -14.70
C GLN A 22 2.66 3.40 -13.61
N GLU A 23 2.43 2.57 -12.58
CA GLU A 23 1.67 2.95 -11.41
C GLU A 23 2.34 4.23 -10.95
N ASN A 24 1.61 5.34 -11.08
CA ASN A 24 2.15 6.63 -10.77
C ASN A 24 2.41 6.58 -9.27
N ILE A 25 3.66 6.34 -8.87
CA ILE A 25 4.10 6.16 -7.47
C ILE A 25 3.52 7.30 -6.61
N LYS A 26 3.41 8.50 -7.19
CA LYS A 26 2.74 9.66 -6.61
C LYS A 26 1.27 9.42 -6.23
N ARG A 27 0.46 8.80 -7.09
CA ARG A 27 -0.95 8.44 -6.81
C ARG A 27 -1.04 7.37 -5.72
N SER A 28 -0.17 6.37 -5.72
CA SER A 28 -0.15 5.31 -4.71
C SER A 28 0.28 5.83 -3.33
N LEU A 29 1.24 6.77 -3.29
CA LEU A 29 1.63 7.47 -2.06
C LEU A 29 0.49 8.33 -1.49
N ILE A 30 -0.19 9.11 -2.34
CA ILE A 30 -1.33 9.93 -1.92
C ILE A 30 -2.46 9.05 -1.38
N LYS A 31 -2.78 7.95 -2.06
CA LYS A 31 -3.79 6.99 -1.61
C LYS A 31 -3.42 6.39 -0.25
N THR A 32 -2.15 6.03 -0.05
CA THR A 32 -1.66 5.48 1.21
C THR A 32 -1.74 6.51 2.34
N ILE A 33 -1.34 7.76 2.09
CA ILE A 33 -1.41 8.84 3.07
C ILE A 33 -2.88 9.12 3.45
N SER A 34 -3.78 9.23 2.47
CA SER A 34 -5.21 9.41 2.74
C SER A 34 -5.77 8.28 3.61
N TRP A 35 -5.46 7.03 3.28
CA TRP A 35 -5.93 5.89 4.06
C TRP A 35 -5.37 5.89 5.49
N ARG A 36 -4.11 6.29 5.67
CA ARG A 36 -3.47 6.39 6.99
C ARG A 36 -4.10 7.51 7.82
N VAL A 37 -4.34 8.67 7.24
CA VAL A 37 -4.98 9.80 7.93
C VAL A 37 -6.39 9.45 8.38
N VAL A 38 -7.18 8.82 7.50
CA VAL A 38 -8.54 8.38 7.85
C VAL A 38 -8.52 7.33 8.97
N GLY A 39 -7.61 6.36 8.90
CA GLY A 39 -7.47 5.33 9.93
C GLY A 39 -7.13 5.91 11.31
N THR A 40 -6.12 6.79 11.39
CA THR A 40 -5.71 7.41 12.66
C THR A 40 -6.82 8.31 13.21
N LEU A 41 -7.49 9.09 12.36
CA LEU A 41 -8.61 9.93 12.77
C LEU A 41 -9.79 9.10 13.30
N ALA A 42 -10.12 7.99 12.64
CA ALA A 42 -11.17 7.09 13.10
C ALA A 42 -10.87 6.55 14.50
N THR A 43 -9.63 6.09 14.77
CA THR A 43 -9.24 5.61 16.09
C THR A 43 -9.33 6.70 17.15
N VAL A 44 -8.87 7.92 16.86
CA VAL A 44 -8.94 9.04 17.81
C VAL A 44 -10.38 9.42 18.10
N ILE A 45 -11.24 9.49 17.08
CA ILE A 45 -12.67 9.82 17.25
C ILE A 45 -13.39 8.73 18.05
N ILE A 46 -13.19 7.45 17.71
CA ILE A 46 -13.78 6.31 18.44
C ILE A 46 -13.31 6.31 19.89
N SER A 47 -12.00 6.49 20.11
CA SER A 47 -11.42 6.55 21.45
C SER A 47 -11.98 7.72 22.26
N TYR A 48 -12.17 8.88 21.63
CA TYR A 48 -12.79 10.03 22.27
C TYR A 48 -14.26 9.79 22.62
N LEU A 49 -15.05 9.19 21.71
CA LEU A 49 -16.44 8.87 21.96
C LEU A 49 -16.63 7.84 23.09
N ILE A 50 -15.72 6.88 23.21
CA ILE A 50 -15.77 5.87 24.27
C ILE A 50 -15.33 6.46 25.61
N THR A 51 -14.27 7.27 25.62
CA THR A 51 -13.61 7.68 26.88
C THR A 51 -14.06 9.04 27.39
N GLY A 52 -14.70 9.86 26.55
CA GLY A 52 -15.18 11.21 26.87
C GLY A 52 -14.08 12.23 27.21
N THR A 53 -12.81 11.84 27.12
CA THR A 53 -11.66 12.64 27.56
C THR A 53 -10.61 12.72 26.46
N LEU A 54 -10.22 13.96 26.13
CA LEU A 54 -9.28 14.23 25.03
C LEU A 54 -7.89 13.63 25.30
N ALA A 55 -7.44 13.63 26.56
CA ALA A 55 -6.14 13.12 26.97
C ALA A 55 -5.98 11.60 26.73
N LEU A 56 -7.01 10.82 27.02
CA LEU A 56 -6.99 9.38 26.77
C LEU A 56 -7.12 9.06 25.27
N ALA A 57 -7.95 9.79 24.54
CA ALA A 57 -8.06 9.64 23.09
C ALA A 57 -6.72 9.90 22.36
N PHE A 58 -6.00 10.95 22.78
CA PHE A 58 -4.66 11.24 22.26
C PHE A 58 -3.64 10.17 22.65
N SER A 59 -3.72 9.65 23.87
CA SER A 59 -2.84 8.58 24.34
C SER A 59 -3.06 7.29 23.52
N ILE A 60 -4.32 6.93 23.25
CA ILE A 60 -4.66 5.76 22.43
C ILE A 60 -4.20 5.95 20.99
N GLY A 61 -4.47 7.11 20.38
CA GLY A 61 -3.99 7.42 19.02
C GLY A 61 -2.46 7.43 18.92
N GLY A 62 -1.76 7.94 19.94
CA GLY A 62 -0.30 7.92 20.02
C GLY A 62 0.27 6.50 20.14
N ILE A 63 -0.33 5.68 21.01
CA ILE A 63 0.03 4.27 21.16
C ILE A 63 -0.24 3.51 19.85
N GLU A 64 -1.36 3.77 19.17
CA GLU A 64 -1.69 3.14 17.90
C GLU A 64 -0.63 3.42 16.82
N LEU A 65 -0.18 4.68 16.71
CA LEU A 65 0.89 5.08 15.80
C LEU A 65 2.19 4.33 16.09
N ILE A 66 2.65 4.33 17.35
CA ILE A 66 3.89 3.65 17.75
C ILE A 66 3.75 2.14 17.55
N SER A 67 2.63 1.56 17.96
CA SER A 67 2.37 0.13 17.85
C SER A 67 2.41 -0.33 16.40
N LYS A 68 1.78 0.42 15.46
CA LYS A 68 1.87 0.13 14.02
C LYS A 68 3.31 0.22 13.48
N MET A 69 4.11 1.19 13.93
CA MET A 69 5.51 1.30 13.50
C MET A 69 6.33 0.10 13.98
N VAL A 70 6.18 -0.27 15.24
CA VAL A 70 6.85 -1.43 15.85
C VAL A 70 6.42 -2.71 15.13
N LEU A 71 5.12 -2.92 14.96
CA LEU A 71 4.56 -4.11 14.33
C LEU A 71 4.99 -4.22 12.87
N TYR A 72 5.03 -3.11 12.12
CA TYR A 72 5.55 -3.10 10.75
C TYR A 72 7.04 -3.47 10.69
N PHE A 73 7.88 -2.91 11.57
CA PHE A 73 9.29 -3.25 11.64
C PHE A 73 9.52 -4.74 11.95
N PHE A 74 8.77 -5.28 12.93
CA PHE A 74 8.85 -6.71 13.25
C PHE A 74 8.27 -7.58 12.15
N HIS A 75 7.20 -7.16 11.48
CA HIS A 75 6.63 -7.86 10.34
C HIS A 75 7.64 -7.96 9.19
N GLU A 76 8.29 -6.85 8.83
CA GLU A 76 9.31 -6.82 7.79
C GLU A 76 10.55 -7.63 8.19
N ARG A 77 10.97 -7.59 9.46
CA ARG A 77 12.05 -8.42 9.99
C ARG A 77 11.70 -9.92 9.99
N ALA A 78 10.47 -10.27 10.35
CA ALA A 78 9.98 -11.64 10.34
C ALA A 78 9.88 -12.16 8.91
N TRP A 79 9.38 -11.34 7.98
CA TRP A 79 9.30 -11.66 6.56
C TRP A 79 10.68 -11.81 5.92
N ASN A 80 11.65 -10.97 6.29
CA ASN A 80 13.03 -11.11 5.82
C ASN A 80 13.75 -12.38 6.35
N ASN A 81 13.32 -12.89 7.51
CA ASN A 81 13.80 -14.18 8.03
C ASN A 81 13.06 -15.38 7.42
N ILE A 82 11.86 -15.16 6.89
CA ILE A 82 11.10 -16.17 6.17
C ILE A 82 11.59 -16.16 4.71
N LYS A 83 12.43 -17.14 4.36
CA LYS A 83 12.75 -17.47 2.96
C LYS A 83 11.50 -18.06 2.30
N TRP A 84 10.48 -17.25 2.04
CA TRP A 84 9.36 -17.67 1.21
C TRP A 84 9.78 -17.58 -0.25
N GLY A 85 9.85 -18.72 -0.94
CA GLY A 85 10.26 -18.80 -2.34
C GLY A 85 11.74 -19.12 -2.52
N LYS A 86 12.08 -20.39 -2.22
CA LYS A 86 12.84 -21.16 -3.20
C LYS A 86 11.85 -22.12 -3.86
#